data_AF-A0A3B9RYD6-F1
#
_entry.id   AF-A0A3B9RYD6-F1
#
_cell.length_a   1.000
_cell.length_b   1.000
_cell.length_c   1.000
_cell.angle_alpha   90.00
_cell.angle_beta   90.00
_cell.angle_gamma   90.00
#
_symmetry.space_group_name_H-M   'P 1'
#
loop_
_entity.id
_entity.type
_entity.pdbx_description
1 polymer ?
#
loop_
_entity_poly.entity_id
_entity_poly.type
_entity_poly.pdbx_seq_one_letter_code
_entity_poly.pdbx_strand_id
1 'polypeptide(L)' 'MSLNPFVHLDFFGSVMLLVAGFGYAKPVPVNPNNYRIRNADFYVAFAGPLMNLLLGLGGSLVLSILA' A
#
# COMPACT_ATOMS: atom_id res chain seq x y z
N MET A 1 16.50 -10.03 0.69
CA MET A 1 16.28 -8.82 1.50
C MET A 1 17.58 -8.51 2.22
N SER A 2 18.13 -7.31 2.04
CA SER A 2 19.36 -6.88 2.73
C SER A 2 19.00 -6.44 4.16
N LEU A 3 19.86 -6.69 5.16
CA LEU A 3 19.62 -6.15 6.52
C LEU A 3 19.87 -4.64 6.62
N ASN A 4 20.40 -4.02 5.57
CA ASN A 4 20.67 -2.59 5.57
C ASN A 4 19.36 -1.79 5.37
N PRO A 5 18.92 -1.00 6.37
CA PRO A 5 17.65 -0.26 6.31
C PRO A 5 17.67 0.84 5.22
N PHE A 6 18.84 1.40 4.91
CA PHE A 6 18.98 2.44 3.88
C PHE A 6 18.70 1.93 2.47
N VAL A 7 18.82 0.63 2.22
CA VAL A 7 18.57 0.03 0.89
C VAL A 7 17.07 -0.02 0.56
N HIS A 8 16.22 0.11 1.58
CA HIS A 8 14.76 0.11 1.41
C HIS A 8 14.18 1.53 1.32
N LEU A 9 14.99 2.56 1.60
CA LEU A 9 14.55 3.95 1.49
C LEU A 9 14.70 4.43 0.04
N ASP A 10 13.59 4.91 -0.53
CA ASP A 10 13.61 5.56 -1.84
C ASP A 10 13.95 7.04 -1.65
N PHE A 11 15.16 7.45 -2.07
CA PHE A 11 15.68 8.80 -1.83
C PHE A 11 14.71 9.90 -2.30
N PHE A 12 14.12 9.74 -3.48
CA PHE A 12 13.14 10.69 -4.00
C PHE A 12 11.85 10.70 -3.20
N GLY A 13 11.34 9.53 -2.81
CA GLY A 13 10.15 9.41 -1.99
C GLY A 13 10.33 10.06 -0.61
N SER A 14 11.48 9.85 0.02
CA SER A 14 11.83 10.45 1.32
C SER A 14 12.01 11.96 1.23
N VAL A 15 12.68 12.47 0.19
CA VAL A 15 12.84 13.93 0.00
C VAL A 15 11.49 14.60 -0.29
N MET A 16 10.64 14.00 -1.13
CA MET A 16 9.30 14.54 -1.39
C MET A 16 8.44 14.57 -0.13
N LEU A 17 8.52 13.54 0.71
CA LEU A 17 7.80 13.52 1.98
C LEU A 17 8.21 14.70 2.88
N LEU A 18 9.51 15.00 2.95
CA LEU A 18 10.03 16.11 3.75
C LEU A 18 9.70 17.50 3.19
N VAL A 19 9.83 17.70 1.88
CA VAL A 19 9.68 19.02 1.25
C VAL A 19 8.22 19.36 0.99
N ALA A 20 7.46 18.39 0.51
CA ALA A 20 6.12 18.59 0.00
C ALA A 20 5.03 18.08 0.95
N GLY A 21 5.40 17.33 1.99
CA GLY A 21 4.47 16.69 2.93
C GLY A 21 3.77 15.45 2.36
N PHE A 22 4.07 15.07 1.12
CA PHE A 22 3.55 13.88 0.46
C PHE A 22 4.68 12.99 -0.04
N GLY A 23 4.62 11.70 0.30
CA GLY A 23 5.61 10.72 -0.14
C GLY A 23 5.26 10.14 -1.51
N TYR A 24 6.26 9.96 -2.37
CA TYR A 24 6.12 9.18 -3.59
C TYR A 24 6.33 7.69 -3.27
N ALA A 25 5.25 6.93 -3.21
CA ALA A 25 5.33 5.49 -3.07
C ALA A 25 5.66 4.87 -4.44
N LYS A 26 6.76 4.13 -4.50
CA LYS A 26 7.12 3.38 -5.70
C LYS A 26 5.99 2.37 -6.01
N PRO A 27 5.43 2.39 -7.24
CA PRO A 27 4.34 1.48 -7.57
C PRO A 27 4.81 0.03 -7.46
N VAL A 28 3.98 -0.82 -6.84
CA VAL A 28 4.24 -2.24 -6.71
C VAL A 28 4.11 -2.89 -8.10
N PRO A 29 5.13 -3.61 -8.59
CA PRO A 29 5.05 -4.23 -9.90
C PRO A 29 3.99 -5.33 -9.91
N VAL A 30 3.07 -5.22 -10.85
CA VAL A 30 2.05 -6.23 -11.16
C VAL A 30 2.39 -6.89 -12.50
N ASN A 31 2.04 -8.17 -12.68
CA ASN A 31 2.27 -8.90 -13.92
C ASN A 31 0.95 -9.02 -14.71
N PRO A 32 0.76 -8.25 -15.80
CA PRO A 32 -0.47 -8.28 -16.59
C PRO A 32 -0.77 -9.61 -17.25
N ASN A 33 0.24 -10.47 -17.45
CA ASN A 33 0.05 -11.79 -18.03
C ASN A 33 -0.80 -12.73 -17.14
N ASN A 34 -0.95 -12.40 -15.85
CA ASN A 34 -1.81 -13.14 -14.93
C ASN A 34 -3.27 -12.63 -14.92
N TYR A 35 -3.61 -11.64 -15.75
CA TYR A 35 -4.95 -11.08 -15.76
C TYR A 35 -5.92 -11.99 -16.52
N ARG A 36 -6.94 -12.45 -15.81
CA ARG A 36 -8.02 -13.26 -16.38
C ARG A 36 -9.16 -12.42 -16.96
N ILE A 37 -9.20 -11.12 -16.64
CA ILE A 37 -10.28 -10.20 -16.98
C ILE A 37 -9.65 -8.88 -17.43
N ARG A 38 -10.24 -8.23 -18.45
CA ARG A 38 -9.73 -6.97 -19.03
C ARG A 38 -9.56 -5.83 -18.02
N ASN A 39 -10.37 -5.82 -16.96
CA ASN A 39 -10.37 -4.76 -15.95
C ASN A 39 -9.65 -5.19 -14.65
N ALA A 40 -8.80 -6.23 -14.71
CA ALA A 40 -8.08 -6.75 -13.55
C ALA A 40 -7.25 -5.67 -12.83
N ASP A 41 -6.63 -4.75 -13.57
CA ASP A 41 -5.86 -3.63 -12.99
C ASP A 41 -6.69 -2.80 -12.00
N PHE A 42 -7.95 -2.52 -12.32
CA PHE A 42 -8.83 -1.76 -11.44
C PHE A 42 -9.08 -2.49 -10.13
N TYR A 43 -9.35 -3.79 -10.18
CA TYR A 43 -9.58 -4.59 -8.99
C TYR A 43 -8.31 -4.72 -8.14
N VAL A 44 -7.14 -4.88 -8.78
CA VAL A 44 -5.86 -4.94 -8.08
C VAL A 44 -5.53 -3.62 -7.39
N ALA A 45 -5.75 -2.48 -8.08
CA ALA A 45 -5.56 -1.16 -7.50
C ALA A 45 -6.56 -0.88 -6.36
N PHE A 46 -7.81 -1.33 -6.48
CA PHE A 46 -8.85 -1.15 -5.47
C PHE A 46 -8.67 -2.05 -4.24
N ALA A 47 -8.04 -3.21 -4.39
CA ALA A 47 -7.83 -4.16 -3.30
C ALA A 47 -7.07 -3.55 -2.11
N GLY A 48 -6.09 -2.67 -2.37
CA GLY A 48 -5.33 -2.00 -1.32
C GLY A 48 -6.20 -1.10 -0.42
N PRO A 49 -6.84 -0.04 -0.97
CA PRO A 49 -7.76 0.80 -0.21
C PRO A 49 -8.89 0.03 0.47
N LEU A 50 -9.44 -0.99 -0.19
CA LEU A 50 -10.47 -1.84 0.39
C LEU A 50 -9.96 -2.58 1.64
N MET A 51 -8.77 -3.17 1.58
CA MET A 51 -8.19 -3.86 2.73
C MET A 51 -7.90 -2.91 3.91
N ASN A 52 -7.47 -1.68 3.64
CA ASN A 52 -7.28 -0.70 4.71
C ASN A 52 -8.60 -0.39 5.44
N LEU A 53 -9.70 -0.23 4.70
CA LEU A 53 -11.02 -0.02 5.28
C LEU A 53 -11.50 -1.23 6.07
N LEU A 54 -11.35 -2.43 5.52
CA LEU A 54 -11.74 -3.66 6.21
C LEU A 54 -10.95 -3.88 7.51
N LEU A 55 -9.63 -3.64 7.49
CA LEU A 55 -8.78 -3.76 8.65
C LEU A 55 -9.08 -2.68 9.70
N GLY A 56 -9.32 -1.44 9.28
CA GLY A 56 -9.69 -0.34 10.17
C GLY A 56 -11.03 -0.58 10.86
N LEU A 57 -12.06 -0.93 10.10
CA LEU A 57 -13.38 -1.25 10.64
C LEU A 57 -13.36 -2.52 11.51
N GLY A 58 -12.70 -3.57 11.04
CA GLY A 58 -12.55 -4.81 11.79
C GLY A 58 -11.79 -4.60 13.10
N GLY A 59 -10.66 -3.88 13.06
CA GLY A 59 -9.89 -3.53 14.26
C GLY A 59 -10.69 -2.67 15.24
N SER A 60 -11.43 -1.67 14.75
CA SER A 60 -12.31 -0.85 15.58
C SER A 60 -13.41 -1.68 16.24
N LEU A 61 -14.00 -2.63 15.52
CA LEU A 61 -15.05 -3.51 16.05
C LEU A 61 -14.49 -4.45 17.12
N VAL A 62 -13.31 -5.04 16.89
CA VAL A 62 -12.61 -5.86 17.89
C VAL A 62 -12.31 -5.06 19.16
N LEU A 63 -11.77 -3.85 19.02
CA LEU A 63 -11.51 -2.97 20.17
C LEU A 63 -12.79 -2.62 20.93
N SER A 64 -13.90 -2.37 20.22
CA SER A 64 -15.19 -2.02 20.83
C SER A 64 -15.83 -3.19 21.60
N ILE A 65 -15.48 -4.43 21.26
CA ILE A 65 -15.96 -5.64 21.97
C ILE A 65 -15.08 -5.93 23.19
N LEU A 66 -13.78 -5.60 23.13
CA LEU A 66 -12.82 -5.86 24.20
C LEU A 66 -12.77 -4.76 25.28
N ALA A 67 -13.13 -3.53 24.94
CA ALA A 67 -13.17 -2.37 25.84
C ALA A 67 -14.51 -2.28 26.57
#